data_AF-A0A0A3YNG1-F1
#
_entry.id   AF-A0A0A3YNG1-F1
#
_cell.length_a   1.000
_cell.length_b   1.000
_cell.length_c   1.000
_cell.angle_alpha   90.00
_cell.angle_beta   90.00
_cell.angle_gamma   90.00
#
_symmetry.space_group_name_H-M   'P 1'
#
loop_
_entity.id
_entity.type
_entity.pdbx_description
1 polymer ?
#
loop_
_entity_poly.entity_id
_entity_poly.type
_entity_poly.pdbx_seq_one_letter_code
_entity_poly.pdbx_strand_id
1 'polypeptide(L)' 'MSRSHTSSLLDQYELAIDEIVADCDGDVRGALRALMLVNEQLEQSLERMSAQLDDQSEDHQPREFLTSRRGSLH' A
#
# COMPACT_ATOMS: atom_id res chain seq x y z
N MET A 1 2.41 -14.85 8.49
CA MET A 1 3.57 -14.04 8.88
C MET A 1 3.78 -14.20 10.38
N SER A 2 4.94 -14.70 10.81
CA SER A 2 5.18 -15.02 12.22
C SER A 2 5.32 -13.74 13.05
N ARG A 3 4.60 -13.63 14.18
CA ARG A 3 4.61 -12.43 15.04
C ARG A 3 6.02 -12.05 15.54
N SER A 4 6.91 -13.02 15.64
CA SER A 4 8.32 -12.79 16.00
C SER A 4 9.10 -12.06 14.91
N HIS A 5 8.77 -12.31 13.64
CA HIS A 5 9.41 -11.65 12.51
C HIS A 5 9.01 -10.19 12.41
N THR A 6 7.74 -9.87 12.72
CA THR A 6 7.28 -8.48 12.76
C THR A 6 7.91 -7.70 13.92
N SER A 7 8.09 -8.33 15.09
CA SER A 7 8.77 -7.68 16.22
C SER A 7 10.23 -7.35 15.89
N SER A 8 10.98 -8.31 15.35
CA SER A 8 12.39 -8.11 15.01
C SER A 8 12.59 -7.07 13.89
N LEU A 9 11.62 -6.88 13.00
CA LEU A 9 11.66 -5.81 12.01
C LEU A 9 11.44 -4.44 12.66
N LEU A 10 10.48 -4.32 13.58
CA LEU A 10 10.22 -3.07 14.30
C LEU A 10 11.44 -2.63 15.13
N ASP A 11 12.11 -3.57 15.80
CA ASP A 11 13.33 -3.28 16.58
C ASP A 11 14.47 -2.75 15.69
N GLN A 12 14.60 -3.28 14.46
CA GLN A 12 15.58 -2.78 13.48
C GLN A 12 15.22 -1.39 12.95
N TYR A 13 13.92 -1.10 12.79
CA TYR A 13 13.47 0.23 12.40
C TYR A 13 13.71 1.27 13.50
N GLU A 14 13.48 0.94 14.77
CA GLU A 14 13.79 1.85 15.87
C GLU A 14 15.28 2.21 15.91
N LEU A 15 16.18 1.22 15.76
CA LEU A 15 17.62 1.46 15.69
C LEU A 15 18.02 2.38 14.54
N ALA A 16 17.44 2.17 13.35
CA ALA A 16 17.72 3.01 12.19
C ALA A 16 17.20 4.45 12.39
N ILE A 17 16.07 4.62 13.07
CA ILE A 17 15.54 5.95 13.42
C ILE A 17 16.46 6.65 14.41
N ASP A 18 16.94 5.96 15.44
CA ASP A 18 17.86 6.52 16.43
C ASP A 18 19.19 6.96 15.80
N GLU A 19 19.73 6.18 14.86
CA GLU A 19 20.93 6.54 14.09
C GLU A 19 20.71 7.78 13.21
N ILE A 20 19.58 7.84 12.48
CA ILE A 20 19.20 9.01 11.70
C ILE A 20 19.06 10.24 12.60
N VAL A 21 18.44 10.11 13.77
CA VAL A 21 18.28 11.18 14.76
C VAL A 21 19.64 11.67 15.27
N ALA A 22 20.57 10.75 15.53
CA ALA A 22 21.94 11.08 15.95
C ALA A 22 22.73 11.81 14.83
N ASP A 23 22.55 11.40 13.58
CA ASP A 23 23.22 11.99 12.41
C ASP A 23 22.64 13.37 12.01
N CYS A 24 21.49 13.75 12.55
CA CYS A 24 20.82 15.00 12.18
C CYS A 24 21.44 16.27 12.77
N ASP A 25 22.63 16.21 13.38
CA ASP A 25 23.39 17.36 13.91
C ASP A 25 22.51 18.31 14.76
N GLY A 26 21.55 17.74 15.49
CA GLY A 26 20.59 18.47 16.32
C GLY A 26 19.30 18.96 15.64
N ASP A 27 19.12 18.84 14.32
CA ASP A 27 17.86 19.18 13.63
C ASP A 27 16.94 17.96 13.42
N VAL A 28 16.59 17.32 14.52
CA VAL A 28 15.60 16.23 14.57
C VAL A 28 14.25 16.65 13.99
N ARG A 29 13.91 17.94 14.08
CA ARG A 29 12.68 18.50 13.52
C ARG A 29 12.73 18.63 12.00
N GLY A 30 13.90 18.90 11.43
CA GLY A 30 14.18 18.82 9.99
C GLY A 30 14.07 17.39 9.49
N ALA A 31 14.69 16.45 10.21
CA ALA A 31 14.64 15.02 9.92
C ALA A 31 13.20 14.48 9.88
N LEU A 32 12.43 14.78 10.93
CA LEU A 32 11.03 14.37 11.03
C LEU A 32 10.19 14.97 9.91
N ARG A 33 10.40 16.24 9.54
CA ARG A 33 9.69 16.86 8.41
C ARG A 33 10.04 16.22 7.08
N ALA A 34 11.31 15.88 6.86
CA ALA A 34 11.73 15.16 5.66
C ALA A 34 11.08 13.77 5.57
N LEU A 35 11.05 13.03 6.68
CA LEU A 35 10.38 11.72 6.77
C LEU A 35 8.87 11.84 6.52
N MET A 36 8.19 12.84 7.08
CA MET A 36 6.77 13.07 6.83
C MET A 36 6.47 13.39 5.35
N LEU A 37 7.30 14.21 4.71
CA LEU A 37 7.16 14.53 3.28
C LEU A 37 7.34 13.29 2.40
N VAL A 38 8.33 12.45 2.70
CA VAL A 38 8.54 11.18 1.98
C VAL A 38 7.36 10.24 2.20
N ASN A 39 6.83 10.16 3.43
CA ASN A 39 5.69 9.31 3.74
C ASN A 39 4.43 9.75 2.96
N GLU A 40 4.14 11.05 2.89
CA GLU A 40 3.01 11.58 2.14
C GLU A 40 3.10 11.26 0.63
N GLN A 41 4.31 11.35 0.04
CA GLN A 41 4.50 10.98 -1.37
C GLN A 41 4.31 9.48 -1.62
N LEU A 42 4.71 8.64 -0.68
CA LEU A 42 4.51 7.19 -0.76
C LEU A 42 3.03 6.83 -0.66
N GLU A 43 2.30 7.44 0.28
CA GLU A 43 0.85 7.27 0.42
C GLU A 43 0.11 7.64 -0.88
N GLN A 44 0.43 8.80 -1.48
CA GLN A 44 -0.15 9.20 -2.77
C GLN A 44 0.19 8.22 -3.91
N SER A 45 1.41 7.66 -3.91
CA SER A 45 1.81 6.69 -4.93
C SER A 45 1.05 5.37 -4.77
N LEU A 46 0.85 4.92 -3.53
CA LEU A 46 0.03 3.75 -3.21
C LEU A 46 -1.43 3.95 -3.61
N GLU A 47 -2.02 5.10 -3.30
CA GLU A 47 -3.40 5.42 -3.70
C GLU A 47 -3.58 5.37 -5.22
N ARG A 48 -2.64 5.96 -5.98
CA ARG A 48 -2.67 5.94 -7.44
C ARG A 48 -2.58 4.53 -7.99
N MET A 49 -1.67 3.70 -7.45
CA MET A 49 -1.54 2.31 -7.88
C MET A 49 -2.78 1.48 -7.51
N SER A 50 -3.35 1.68 -6.32
CA SER A 50 -4.59 1.01 -5.92
C SER A 50 -5.73 1.37 -6.87
N ALA A 51 -5.91 2.66 -7.17
CA ALA A 51 -6.94 3.10 -8.10
C ALA A 51 -6.76 2.51 -9.52
N GLN A 52 -5.51 2.37 -9.99
CA GLN A 52 -5.22 1.71 -11.27
C GLN A 52 -5.53 0.22 -11.25
N LEU A 53 -5.29 -0.47 -10.13
CA LEU A 53 -5.61 -1.88 -9.97
C LEU A 53 -7.12 -2.09 -9.88
N ASP A 54 -7.84 -1.20 -9.20
CA ASP A 54 -9.31 -1.21 -9.12
C ASP A 54 -9.92 -0.99 -10.52
N ASP A 55 -9.40 -0.02 -11.30
CA ASP A 55 -9.84 0.24 -12.68
C ASP A 55 -9.59 -0.96 -13.62
N GLN A 56 -8.46 -1.66 -13.48
CA GLN A 56 -8.19 -2.89 -14.23
C GLN A 56 -9.06 -4.09 -13.81
N SER A 57 -9.65 -4.05 -12.61
CA SER A 57 -10.55 -5.10 -12.13
C SER A 57 -11.97 -4.98 -12.70
N GLU A 58 -12.38 -3.78 -13.14
CA GLU A 58 -13.67 -3.55 -13.81
C GLU A 58 -13.67 -4.02 -15.28
N ASP A 59 -12.50 -4.24 -15.90
CA ASP A 59 -12.36 -4.71 -17.29
C ASP A 59 -12.41 -6.26 -17.43
N HIS A 60 -12.60 -6.99 -16.32
CA HIS A 60 -12.76 -8.46 -16.31
C HIS A 60 -14.22 -8.95 -16.41
N GLN A 61 -15.14 -8.15 -16.94
CA GLN A 61 -16.43 -8.69 -17.37
C GLN A 61 -16.84 -8.31 -18.80
N PRO A 62 -16.34 -9.04 -19.82
CA PRO A 62 -17.07 -9.16 -21.07
C PRO A 62 -18.30 -10.02 -20.85
N ARG A 63 -19.48 -9.41 -21.01
CA ARG A 63 -20.79 -10.06 -21.06
C ARG A 63 -20.82 -11.16 -22.14
N GLU A 64 -21.13 -12.39 -21.76
CA GLU A 64 -21.80 -13.34 -22.69
C GLU A 64 -23.03 -14.03 -22.07
N PHE A 65 -24.19 -13.51 -22.49
CA PHE A 65 -25.40 -14.22 -22.93
C PHE A 65 -25.72 -15.62 -22.37
N LEU A 66 -26.75 -15.69 -21.52
CA LEU A 66 -27.74 -16.78 -21.55
C LEU A 66 -29.16 -16.24 -21.71
N THR A 67 -29.38 -15.50 -22.79
CA THR A 67 -30.70 -15.42 -23.42
C THR A 67 -30.88 -16.57 -24.41
N SER A 68 -30.67 -17.83 -24.00
CA SER A 68 -31.05 -18.98 -24.84
C SER A 68 -31.04 -20.32 -24.09
N ARG A 69 -32.09 -20.59 -23.31
CA ARG A 69 -32.62 -21.96 -23.28
C ARG A 69 -34.14 -21.91 -23.29
N ARG A 70 -34.66 -22.05 -24.51
CA ARG A 70 -35.98 -22.59 -24.79
C ARG A 70 -36.25 -23.82 -23.92
N GLY A 71 -37.45 -23.83 -23.35
CA GLY A 71 -38.18 -24.96 -22.80
C GLY A 71 -39.35 -24.36 -22.02
N SER A 72 -40.47 -23.96 -22.62
CA SER A 72 -41.43 -24.80 -23.35
C SER A 72 -41.38 -26.24 -22.87
N LEU A 73 -42.24 -26.58 -21.90
CA LEU A 73 -42.90 -27.87 -21.76
C LEU A 73 -43.95 -27.74 -20.65
N HIS A 74 -45.22 -27.81 -21.09
CA HIS A 74 -46.45 -28.24 -20.42
C HIS A 74 -46.70 -27.89 -18.96
#